data_AF-A0A060WZP9-F1
#
_entry.id   AF-A0A060WZP9-F1
#
_cell.length_a   1.000
_cell.length_b   1.000
_cell.length_c   1.000
_cell.angle_alpha   90.00
_cell.angle_beta   90.00
_cell.angle_gamma   90.00
#
_symmetry.space_group_name_H-M   'P 1'
#
loop_
_entity.id
_entity.type
_entity.pdbx_description
1 polymer ?
#
loop_
_entity_poly.entity_id
_entity_poly.type
_entity_poly.pdbx_seq_one_letter_code
_entity_poly.pdbx_strand_id
1 'polypeptide(L)'
;MARLQELLTMSEHWEERALSLMETRPCHCVETLEAALQEVASIPAYLPNCLLLKDTVDQAKDWLQEADTLQLGGRIPVLDTLTDLVSRAKTIPVWLDPLARLEALVSDVQAWKESAAKTFLMKNSPYSLLEVLCPRCEAGTGSQKSKSKRAKDVAQCSKRNGTWLDCLSDVEKALSESKDSASAMATLAEVRQKEMESLLALRASNESKLLQAGDCGALRVCVCHNAPLGPMLQCELCSDTFHRSCVSGSNQDPRPNQAWLCPHCRRSEKPPLDRVLPLLASLQRIRVRLPEGDALRFLIERTVRWQHRMQQASAEGVLGVALMTSHQRWGSSSPTSAPSQESYSASFYTDHQCIPLQGPCQASNI
;
A
#
# COMPACT_ATOMS: atom_id res chain seq x y z
N MET A 1 6.77 65.41 -33.17
CA MET A 1 5.83 65.49 -32.03
C MET A 1 4.64 64.55 -32.21
N ALA A 2 3.79 64.70 -33.25
CA ALA A 2 2.59 63.87 -33.44
C ALA A 2 2.84 62.34 -33.43
N ARG A 3 3.83 61.85 -34.20
CA ARG A 3 4.15 60.41 -34.31
C ARG A 3 4.62 59.77 -32.99
N LEU A 4 5.30 60.51 -32.12
CA LEU A 4 5.73 59.99 -30.82
C LEU A 4 4.56 59.94 -29.84
N GLN A 5 3.67 60.93 -29.88
CA GLN A 5 2.45 60.94 -29.07
C GLN A 5 1.51 59.78 -29.43
N GLU A 6 1.37 59.50 -30.73
CA GLU A 6 0.59 58.36 -31.24
C GLU A 6 1.16 57.02 -30.74
N LEU A 7 2.47 56.84 -30.85
CA LEU A 7 3.14 55.64 -30.34
C LEU A 7 2.94 55.47 -28.82
N LEU A 8 3.09 56.55 -28.06
CA LEU A 8 2.96 56.51 -26.60
C LEU A 8 1.52 56.14 -26.18
N THR A 9 0.52 56.73 -26.82
CA THR A 9 -0.90 56.41 -26.59
C THR A 9 -1.21 54.95 -26.93
N MET A 10 -0.64 54.44 -28.03
CA MET A 10 -0.79 53.04 -28.44
C MET A 10 -0.12 52.09 -27.43
N SER A 11 1.08 52.42 -26.97
CA SER A 11 1.81 51.66 -25.95
C SER A 11 1.06 51.56 -24.63
N GLU A 12 0.54 52.68 -24.12
CA GLU A 12 -0.26 52.71 -22.88
C GLU A 12 -1.54 51.88 -23.01
N HIS A 13 -2.24 52.00 -24.14
CA HIS A 13 -3.44 51.22 -24.41
C HIS A 13 -3.16 49.70 -24.37
N TRP A 14 -2.06 49.26 -24.98
CA TRP A 14 -1.71 47.84 -25.02
C TRP A 14 -1.18 47.30 -23.70
N GLU A 15 -0.49 48.11 -22.89
CA GLU A 15 -0.13 47.76 -21.52
C GLU A 15 -1.37 47.47 -20.67
N GLU A 16 -2.36 48.38 -20.68
CA GLU A 16 -3.60 48.20 -19.92
C GLU A 16 -4.43 47.03 -20.45
N ARG A 17 -4.52 46.89 -21.78
CA ARG A 17 -5.26 45.80 -22.43
C ARG A 17 -4.63 44.43 -22.11
N ALA A 18 -3.31 44.29 -22.17
CA ALA A 18 -2.63 43.04 -21.87
C ALA A 18 -2.86 42.61 -20.41
N LEU A 19 -2.79 43.56 -19.47
CA LEU A 19 -3.10 43.32 -18.06
C LEU A 19 -4.56 42.88 -17.88
N SER A 20 -5.51 43.60 -18.48
CA SER A 20 -6.93 43.26 -18.41
C SER A 20 -7.23 41.86 -18.96
N LEU A 21 -6.59 41.45 -20.06
CA LEU A 21 -6.77 40.12 -20.65
C LEU A 21 -6.35 38.98 -19.70
N MET A 22 -5.31 39.18 -18.87
CA MET A 22 -4.86 38.17 -17.90
C MET A 22 -5.71 38.15 -16.62
N GLU A 23 -6.27 39.29 -16.22
CA GLU A 23 -7.07 39.43 -14.99
C GLU A 23 -8.54 39.05 -15.18
N THR A 24 -9.05 39.08 -16.42
CA THR A 24 -10.46 38.81 -16.73
C THR A 24 -10.87 37.40 -16.27
N ARG A 25 -12.07 37.29 -15.70
CA ARG A 25 -12.71 36.02 -15.32
C ARG A 25 -14.11 35.95 -15.94
N PRO A 26 -14.45 34.88 -16.69
CA PRO A 26 -13.65 33.68 -17.00
C PRO A 26 -12.42 34.00 -17.87
N CYS A 27 -11.36 33.20 -17.73
CA CYS A 27 -10.12 33.37 -18.50
C CYS A 27 -10.37 33.20 -20.00
N HIS A 28 -9.59 33.88 -20.84
CA HIS A 28 -9.65 33.73 -22.29
C HIS A 28 -8.95 32.46 -22.78
N CYS A 29 -9.37 31.94 -23.94
CA CYS A 29 -8.69 30.83 -24.60
C CYS A 29 -7.38 31.30 -25.27
N VAL A 30 -6.48 30.35 -25.54
CA VAL A 30 -5.16 30.60 -26.12
C VAL A 30 -5.27 31.37 -27.45
N GLU A 31 -6.22 31.00 -28.30
CA GLU A 31 -6.38 31.59 -29.63
C GLU A 31 -6.73 33.09 -29.55
N THR A 32 -7.53 33.48 -28.54
CA THR A 32 -7.90 34.89 -28.33
C THR A 32 -6.70 35.71 -27.87
N LEU A 33 -5.90 35.15 -26.97
CA LEU A 33 -4.69 35.82 -26.45
C LEU A 33 -3.59 35.92 -27.52
N GLU A 34 -3.45 34.90 -28.37
CA GLU A 34 -2.55 34.93 -29.52
C GLU A 34 -2.93 36.01 -30.54
N ALA A 35 -4.22 36.14 -30.85
CA ALA A 35 -4.70 37.19 -31.74
C ALA A 35 -4.35 38.58 -31.20
N ALA A 36 -4.51 38.81 -29.88
CA ALA A 36 -4.10 40.05 -29.23
C ALA A 36 -2.58 40.28 -29.33
N LEU A 37 -1.76 39.25 -29.16
CA LEU A 37 -0.30 39.35 -29.28
C LEU A 37 0.16 39.66 -30.72
N GLN A 38 -0.58 39.21 -31.75
CA GLN A 38 -0.29 39.55 -33.14
C GLN A 38 -0.49 41.04 -33.42
N GLU A 39 -1.51 41.66 -32.82
CA GLU A 39 -1.74 43.11 -32.95
C GLU A 39 -0.60 43.94 -32.31
N VAL A 40 -0.08 43.48 -31.16
CA VAL A 40 1.02 44.13 -30.42
C VAL A 40 2.36 44.02 -31.15
N ALA A 41 2.58 42.96 -31.94
CA ALA A 41 3.87 42.69 -32.59
C ALA A 41 4.35 43.82 -33.53
N SER A 42 3.43 44.70 -33.95
CA SER A 42 3.71 45.85 -34.81
C SER A 42 4.26 47.08 -34.08
N ILE A 43 4.21 47.11 -32.74
CA ILE A 43 4.56 48.29 -31.93
C ILE A 43 6.07 48.25 -31.59
N PRO A 44 6.87 49.23 -32.05
CA PRO A 44 8.31 49.27 -31.76
C PRO A 44 8.58 49.88 -30.37
N ALA A 45 8.00 49.28 -29.32
CA ALA A 45 8.16 49.72 -27.94
C ALA A 45 8.36 48.52 -27.01
N TYR A 46 9.04 48.76 -25.88
CA TYR A 46 9.16 47.77 -24.81
C TYR A 46 7.89 47.82 -23.94
N LEU A 47 7.12 46.73 -23.97
CA LEU A 47 5.83 46.61 -23.32
C LEU A 47 5.83 45.43 -22.31
N PRO A 48 6.18 45.67 -21.03
CA PRO A 48 6.25 44.63 -20.00
C PRO A 48 5.03 43.72 -19.91
N ASN A 49 3.81 44.26 -19.87
CA ASN A 49 2.61 43.42 -19.72
C ASN A 49 2.33 42.59 -20.97
N CYS A 50 2.70 43.08 -22.16
CA CYS A 50 2.60 42.31 -23.39
C CYS A 50 3.61 41.16 -23.44
N LEU A 51 4.82 41.36 -22.89
CA LEU A 51 5.81 40.29 -22.73
C LEU A 51 5.33 39.24 -21.73
N LEU A 52 4.76 39.66 -20.59
CA LEU A 52 4.17 38.73 -19.62
C LEU A 52 3.00 37.95 -20.24
N LEU A 53 2.12 38.62 -21.00
CA LEU A 53 1.04 37.96 -21.74
C LEU A 53 1.61 36.90 -22.70
N LYS A 54 2.67 37.23 -23.44
CA LYS A 54 3.35 36.26 -24.31
C LYS A 54 3.86 35.05 -23.54
N ASP A 55 4.57 35.26 -22.44
CA ASP A 55 5.08 34.18 -21.59
C ASP A 55 3.95 33.30 -21.05
N THR A 56 2.80 33.88 -20.65
CA THR A 56 1.64 33.11 -20.20
C THR A 56 1.00 32.27 -21.31
N VAL A 57 0.95 32.80 -22.54
CA VAL A 57 0.46 32.07 -23.72
C VAL A 57 1.40 30.93 -24.07
N ASP A 58 2.71 31.16 -24.04
CA ASP A 58 3.71 30.12 -24.31
C ASP A 58 3.65 29.02 -23.24
N GLN A 59 3.51 29.38 -21.96
CA GLN A 59 3.29 28.41 -20.88
C GLN A 59 1.99 27.61 -21.05
N ALA A 60 0.89 28.25 -21.49
CA ALA A 60 -0.37 27.57 -21.76
C ALA A 60 -0.24 26.56 -22.91
N LYS A 61 0.49 26.91 -23.98
CA LYS A 61 0.76 26.01 -25.10
C LYS A 61 1.62 24.82 -24.71
N ASP A 62 2.71 25.07 -23.97
CA ASP A 62 3.57 24.01 -23.46
C ASP A 62 2.78 23.02 -22.60
N TRP A 63 1.90 23.54 -21.75
CA TRP A 63 1.00 22.73 -20.93
C TRP A 63 0.00 21.93 -21.77
N LEU A 64 -0.64 22.54 -22.78
CA LEU A 64 -1.58 21.87 -23.66
C LEU A 64 -0.89 20.74 -24.44
N GLN A 65 0.31 20.99 -24.96
CA GLN A 65 1.12 19.97 -25.62
C GLN A 65 1.44 18.82 -24.66
N GLU A 66 1.84 19.10 -23.42
CA GLU A 66 2.09 18.06 -22.42
C GLU A 66 0.82 17.25 -22.12
N ALA A 67 -0.33 17.91 -21.94
CA ALA A 67 -1.62 17.25 -21.73
C ALA A 67 -2.03 16.35 -22.91
N ASP A 68 -1.79 16.79 -24.15
CA ASP A 68 -2.04 15.99 -25.35
C ASP A 68 -1.10 14.78 -25.43
N THR A 69 0.19 14.94 -25.13
CA THR A 69 1.12 13.81 -25.10
C THR A 69 0.73 12.75 -24.07
N LEU A 70 0.18 13.18 -22.93
CA LEU A 70 -0.31 12.29 -21.89
C LEU A 70 -1.54 11.50 -22.35
N GLN A 71 -2.46 12.14 -23.10
CA GLN A 71 -3.68 11.49 -23.59
C GLN A 71 -3.44 10.60 -24.82
N LEU A 72 -2.59 11.05 -25.75
CA LEU A 72 -2.30 10.36 -27.02
C LEU A 72 -1.19 9.33 -26.91
N GLY A 73 -0.31 9.44 -25.90
CA GLY A 73 0.87 8.59 -25.75
C GLY A 73 0.59 7.11 -25.48
N GLY A 74 -0.68 6.69 -25.35
CA GLY A 74 -1.12 5.30 -25.17
C GLY A 74 -0.69 4.65 -23.85
N ARG A 75 0.20 5.30 -23.09
CA ARG A 75 0.66 4.88 -21.76
C ARG A 75 -0.30 5.39 -20.69
N ILE A 76 -0.48 4.57 -19.67
CA ILE A 76 -1.29 4.92 -18.49
C ILE A 76 -0.49 5.92 -17.64
N PRO A 77 -0.97 7.16 -17.41
CA PRO A 77 -0.27 8.14 -16.59
C PRO A 77 -0.20 7.70 -15.13
N VAL A 78 0.87 8.12 -14.45
CA VAL A 78 1.02 7.95 -12.99
C VAL A 78 0.31 9.11 -12.29
N LEU A 79 -0.34 8.83 -11.15
CA LEU A 79 -1.10 9.81 -10.37
C LEU A 79 -0.28 11.06 -10.02
N ASP A 80 0.99 10.91 -9.65
CA ASP A 80 1.86 12.04 -9.29
C ASP A 80 2.07 12.99 -10.47
N THR A 81 2.35 12.44 -11.66
CA THR A 81 2.49 13.23 -12.90
C THR A 81 1.19 13.94 -13.25
N LEU A 82 0.05 13.27 -13.11
CA LEU A 82 -1.26 13.86 -13.37
C LEU A 82 -1.58 14.99 -12.38
N THR A 83 -1.27 14.79 -11.11
CA THR A 83 -1.51 15.78 -10.05
C THR A 83 -0.61 17.00 -10.22
N ASP A 84 0.66 16.80 -10.57
CA ASP A 84 1.59 17.89 -10.92
C ASP A 84 1.06 18.70 -12.10
N LEU A 85 0.67 18.03 -13.20
CA LEU A 85 0.14 18.67 -14.39
C LEU A 85 -1.09 19.53 -14.08
N VAL A 86 -2.05 19.01 -13.30
CA VAL A 86 -3.23 19.75 -12.84
C VAL A 86 -2.85 20.92 -11.94
N SER A 87 -1.86 20.75 -11.07
CA SER A 87 -1.42 21.83 -10.16
C SER A 87 -0.77 22.99 -10.92
N ARG A 88 0.06 22.70 -11.93
CA ARG A 88 0.66 23.71 -12.82
C ARG A 88 -0.41 24.45 -13.62
N ALA A 89 -1.43 23.74 -14.12
CA ALA A 89 -2.53 24.35 -14.87
C ALA A 89 -3.25 25.46 -14.09
N LYS A 90 -3.45 25.27 -12.78
CA LYS A 90 -4.14 26.23 -11.89
C LYS A 90 -3.40 27.55 -11.74
N THR A 91 -2.10 27.57 -12.04
CA THR A 91 -1.27 28.78 -11.97
C THR A 91 -1.30 29.59 -13.27
N ILE A 92 -1.80 29.01 -14.36
CA ILE A 92 -1.84 29.64 -15.69
C ILE A 92 -3.17 30.42 -15.81
N PRO A 93 -3.16 31.74 -16.00
CA PRO A 93 -4.37 32.57 -16.11
C PRO A 93 -5.02 32.46 -17.52
N VAL A 94 -5.12 31.25 -18.06
CA VAL A 94 -5.63 30.97 -19.42
C VAL A 94 -6.66 29.85 -19.34
N TRP A 95 -7.67 29.89 -20.20
CA TRP A 95 -8.62 28.79 -20.33
C TRP A 95 -7.95 27.58 -20.97
N LEU A 96 -7.85 26.49 -20.21
CA LEU A 96 -7.25 25.23 -20.62
C LEU A 96 -8.35 24.16 -20.74
N ASP A 97 -8.89 23.94 -21.94
CA ASP A 97 -10.02 23.02 -22.18
C ASP A 97 -9.85 21.62 -21.53
N PRO A 98 -8.68 20.96 -21.62
CA PRO A 98 -8.49 19.63 -21.02
C PRO A 98 -8.51 19.61 -19.48
N LEU A 99 -8.35 20.77 -18.81
CA LEU A 99 -8.12 20.83 -17.37
C LEU A 99 -9.27 20.20 -16.57
N ALA A 100 -10.51 20.56 -16.87
CA ALA A 100 -11.67 20.04 -16.15
C ALA A 100 -11.77 18.51 -16.22
N ARG A 101 -11.40 17.92 -17.37
CA ARG A 101 -11.36 16.47 -17.56
C ARG A 101 -10.25 15.82 -16.74
N LEU A 102 -9.06 16.43 -16.70
CA LEU A 102 -7.94 15.93 -15.89
C LEU A 102 -8.23 16.05 -14.39
N GLU A 103 -8.90 17.11 -13.95
CA GLU A 103 -9.35 17.28 -12.55
C GLU A 103 -10.38 16.22 -12.16
N ALA A 104 -11.36 15.96 -13.03
CA ALA A 104 -12.31 14.88 -12.82
C ALA A 104 -11.60 13.52 -12.69
N LEU A 105 -10.57 13.28 -13.52
CA LEU A 105 -9.77 12.06 -13.44
C LEU A 105 -9.02 11.91 -12.11
N VAL A 106 -8.42 12.99 -11.60
CA VAL A 106 -7.82 13.00 -10.25
C VAL A 106 -8.88 12.73 -9.19
N SER A 107 -10.06 13.33 -9.30
CA SER A 107 -11.18 13.12 -8.37
C SER A 107 -11.65 11.66 -8.36
N ASP A 108 -11.78 11.03 -9.53
CA ASP A 108 -12.14 9.62 -9.67
C ASP A 108 -11.12 8.70 -8.99
N VAL A 109 -9.82 9.01 -9.11
CA VAL A 109 -8.76 8.27 -8.41
C VAL A 109 -8.90 8.42 -6.89
N GLN A 110 -9.20 9.61 -6.37
CA GLN A 110 -9.41 9.81 -4.93
C GLN A 110 -10.65 9.07 -4.43
N ALA A 111 -11.77 9.14 -5.16
CA ALA A 111 -12.98 8.38 -4.83
C ALA A 111 -12.72 6.86 -4.83
N TRP A 112 -11.90 6.39 -5.77
CA TRP A 112 -11.45 5.00 -5.79
C TRP A 112 -10.61 4.65 -4.55
N LYS A 113 -9.63 5.50 -4.17
CA LYS A 113 -8.79 5.30 -2.97
C LYS A 113 -9.65 5.22 -1.71
N GLU A 114 -10.65 6.09 -1.57
CA GLU A 114 -11.60 6.05 -0.45
C GLU A 114 -12.42 4.76 -0.42
N SER A 115 -12.93 4.31 -1.57
CA SER A 115 -13.68 3.06 -1.67
C SER A 115 -12.81 1.85 -1.31
N ALA A 116 -11.57 1.82 -1.78
CA ALA A 116 -10.61 0.79 -1.43
C ALA A 116 -10.26 0.83 0.06
N ALA A 117 -10.04 2.03 0.64
CA ALA A 117 -9.82 2.20 2.07
C ALA A 117 -10.97 1.65 2.91
N LYS A 118 -12.23 1.98 2.56
CA LYS A 118 -13.43 1.43 3.23
C LYS A 118 -13.53 -0.10 3.13
N THR A 119 -12.94 -0.69 2.10
CA THR A 119 -12.99 -2.15 1.85
C THR A 119 -11.92 -2.91 2.61
N PHE A 120 -10.73 -2.33 2.79
CA PHE A 120 -9.56 -3.01 3.37
C PHE A 120 -9.23 -2.59 4.80
N LEU A 121 -9.49 -1.33 5.17
CA LEU A 121 -9.10 -0.79 6.48
C LEU A 121 -10.15 -1.09 7.55
N MET A 122 -9.68 -1.35 8.76
CA MET A 122 -10.53 -1.46 9.94
C MET A 122 -10.98 -0.07 10.41
N LYS A 123 -12.03 -0.03 11.22
CA LYS A 123 -12.44 1.20 11.92
C LYS A 123 -11.29 1.69 12.80
N ASN A 124 -10.94 2.98 12.68
CA ASN A 124 -9.82 3.62 13.39
C ASN A 124 -8.44 2.95 13.13
N SER A 125 -8.26 2.37 11.93
CA SER A 125 -6.97 1.80 11.51
C SER A 125 -5.87 2.86 11.54
N PRO A 126 -4.70 2.59 12.16
CA PRO A 126 -3.53 3.45 12.07
C PRO A 126 -2.77 3.28 10.74
N TYR A 127 -3.15 2.29 9.94
CA TYR A 127 -2.48 1.97 8.68
C TYR A 127 -3.11 2.68 7.49
N SER A 128 -2.26 3.07 6.54
CA SER A 128 -2.67 3.53 5.22
C SER A 128 -3.17 2.38 4.34
N LEU A 129 -3.85 2.72 3.24
CA LEU A 129 -4.29 1.73 2.26
C LEU A 129 -3.09 1.00 1.64
N LEU A 130 -2.04 1.72 1.27
CA LEU A 130 -0.82 1.13 0.70
C LEU A 130 -0.18 0.13 1.65
N GLU A 131 -0.09 0.49 2.93
CA GLU A 131 0.45 -0.34 4.00
C GLU A 131 -0.24 -1.69 4.18
N VAL A 132 -1.55 -1.71 3.94
CA VAL A 132 -2.38 -2.91 4.07
C VAL A 132 -2.34 -3.77 2.81
N LEU A 133 -2.23 -3.16 1.64
CA LEU A 133 -2.19 -3.87 0.35
C LEU A 133 -0.80 -4.41 0.02
N CYS A 134 0.26 -3.66 0.35
CA CYS A 134 1.63 -4.05 0.08
C CYS A 134 2.11 -5.17 1.01
N PRO A 135 3.02 -6.04 0.54
CA PRO A 135 3.80 -6.91 1.41
C PRO A 135 4.53 -6.10 2.50
N ARG A 136 4.71 -6.66 3.69
CA ARG A 136 5.33 -5.95 4.82
C ARG A 136 6.81 -5.65 4.57
N CYS A 137 7.14 -4.36 4.51
CA CYS A 137 8.50 -3.85 4.68
C CYS A 137 8.75 -3.68 6.17
N GLU A 138 9.18 -4.74 6.87
CA GLU A 138 9.55 -4.60 8.27
C GLU A 138 10.91 -3.88 8.35
N ALA A 139 10.92 -2.60 8.75
CA ALA A 139 12.07 -2.05 9.45
C ALA A 139 12.13 -2.80 10.79
N GLY A 140 13.06 -3.74 10.91
CA GLY A 140 13.14 -4.66 12.04
C GLY A 140 13.06 -3.94 13.39
N THR A 141 12.56 -4.69 14.38
CA THR A 141 12.36 -4.38 15.81
C THR A 141 11.07 -3.65 16.17
N GLY A 142 10.17 -4.41 16.81
CA GLY A 142 9.03 -3.88 17.53
C GLY A 142 9.43 -2.86 18.59
N SER A 143 8.46 -2.03 18.96
CA SER A 143 8.38 -1.18 20.14
C SER A 143 9.50 -1.36 21.19
N GLN A 144 10.68 -0.81 20.91
CA GLN A 144 11.71 -0.48 21.89
C GLN A 144 12.31 0.85 21.44
N LYS A 145 11.79 1.95 22.01
CA LYS A 145 12.53 3.21 22.08
C LYS A 145 13.79 2.94 22.92
N SER A 146 14.85 2.47 22.27
CA SER A 146 16.17 2.32 22.87
C SER A 146 17.11 3.30 22.17
N LYS A 147 17.42 4.39 22.85
CA LYS A 147 18.52 5.29 22.51
C LYS A 147 19.82 4.48 22.51
N SER A 148 20.48 4.34 21.36
CA SER A 148 21.89 3.96 21.36
C SER A 148 22.64 4.52 20.15
N LYS A 149 23.70 5.26 20.51
CA LYS A 149 24.80 5.85 19.74
C LYS A 149 25.22 5.13 18.46
N ARG A 150 25.51 5.96 17.45
CA ARG A 150 26.33 5.62 16.28
C ARG A 150 27.62 4.90 16.68
N ALA A 151 27.86 3.75 16.08
CA ALA A 151 29.19 3.20 15.88
C ALA A 151 29.29 2.71 14.42
N LYS A 152 30.37 3.15 13.78
CA LYS A 152 30.75 2.95 12.39
C LYS A 152 31.40 1.59 12.28
N ASP A 153 30.92 0.74 11.37
CA ASP A 153 31.74 -0.36 10.86
C ASP A 153 31.53 -0.57 9.36
N VAL A 154 32.64 -0.79 8.66
CA VAL A 154 32.82 -0.77 7.21
C VAL A 154 33.32 -2.15 6.79
N ALA A 155 32.59 -2.84 5.91
CA ALA A 155 33.05 -3.78 4.87
C ALA A 155 31.83 -4.57 4.33
N GLN A 156 31.24 -4.26 3.17
CA GLN A 156 31.63 -4.67 1.79
C GLN A 156 31.46 -6.20 1.55
N CYS A 157 30.85 -6.76 0.51
CA CYS A 157 30.01 -6.35 -0.63
C CYS A 157 29.53 -7.67 -1.28
N SER A 158 28.28 -7.73 -1.72
CA SER A 158 27.89 -8.59 -2.85
C SER A 158 26.99 -7.76 -3.75
N LYS A 159 27.44 -7.54 -4.99
CA LYS A 159 26.72 -6.84 -6.05
C LYS A 159 25.34 -7.47 -6.26
N ARG A 160 24.30 -6.81 -5.77
CA ARG A 160 22.98 -6.74 -6.45
C ARG A 160 22.67 -5.26 -6.58
N ASN A 161 22.54 -4.77 -7.82
CA ASN A 161 22.04 -3.44 -8.11
C ASN A 161 20.54 -3.37 -7.76
N GLY A 162 20.20 -3.50 -6.48
CA GLY A 162 18.85 -3.34 -5.97
C GLY A 162 18.82 -2.14 -5.04
N THR A 163 17.99 -1.16 -5.36
CA THR A 163 17.62 -0.10 -4.42
C THR A 163 17.09 -0.78 -3.16
N TRP A 164 17.72 -0.50 -2.02
CA TRP A 164 17.40 -1.15 -0.76
C TRP A 164 16.02 -0.70 -0.26
N LEU A 165 14.98 -1.47 -0.60
CA LEU A 165 13.58 -1.22 -0.24
C LEU A 165 13.31 -1.80 1.15
N ASP A 166 13.49 -0.98 2.18
CA ASP A 166 13.38 -1.41 3.58
C ASP A 166 12.28 -0.70 4.36
N CYS A 167 11.83 0.45 3.88
CA CYS A 167 10.66 1.12 4.40
C CYS A 167 9.57 1.29 3.33
N LEU A 168 8.34 1.52 3.79
CA LEU A 168 7.18 1.69 2.91
C LEU A 168 7.32 2.89 1.96
N SER A 169 7.98 3.96 2.40
CA SER A 169 8.22 5.14 1.57
C SER A 169 9.12 4.84 0.38
N ASP A 170 10.12 3.97 0.54
CA ASP A 170 10.98 3.54 -0.57
C ASP A 170 10.17 2.74 -1.59
N VAL A 171 9.27 1.88 -1.11
CA VAL A 171 8.37 1.09 -1.97
C VAL A 171 7.40 1.99 -2.72
N GLU A 172 6.76 2.94 -2.03
CA GLU A 172 5.88 3.92 -2.66
C GLU A 172 6.59 4.70 -3.77
N LYS A 173 7.81 5.16 -3.49
CA LYS A 173 8.66 5.85 -4.47
C LYS A 173 9.00 4.95 -5.66
N ALA A 174 9.47 3.72 -5.42
CA ALA A 174 9.80 2.78 -6.49
C ALA A 174 8.59 2.41 -7.35
N LEU A 175 7.41 2.26 -6.72
CA LEU A 175 6.17 2.03 -7.44
C LEU A 175 5.81 3.25 -8.29
N SER A 176 5.91 4.47 -7.78
CA SER A 176 5.60 5.69 -8.51
C SER A 176 6.56 5.93 -9.69
N GLU A 177 7.86 5.65 -9.52
CA GLU A 177 8.88 5.80 -10.56
C GLU A 177 8.87 4.69 -11.62
N SER A 178 8.23 3.55 -11.35
CA SER A 178 8.19 2.44 -12.31
C SER A 178 7.48 2.82 -13.61
N LYS A 179 8.02 2.34 -14.74
CA LYS A 179 7.55 2.73 -16.09
C LYS A 179 6.31 1.97 -16.54
N ASP A 180 6.12 0.77 -16.00
CA ASP A 180 5.08 -0.16 -16.41
C ASP A 180 4.67 -1.08 -15.25
N SER A 181 3.53 -1.74 -15.43
CA SER A 181 2.97 -2.65 -14.43
C SER A 181 3.88 -3.86 -14.14
N ALA A 182 4.68 -4.32 -15.10
CA ALA A 182 5.55 -5.48 -14.89
C ALA A 182 6.70 -5.16 -13.93
N SER A 183 7.31 -3.97 -14.08
CA SER A 183 8.32 -3.46 -13.17
C SER A 183 7.78 -3.24 -11.75
N ALA A 184 6.58 -2.68 -11.61
CA ALA A 184 5.91 -2.55 -10.31
C ALA A 184 5.67 -3.93 -9.66
N MET A 185 5.19 -4.90 -10.42
CA MET A 185 4.94 -6.27 -9.95
C MET A 185 6.22 -7.00 -9.54
N ALA A 186 7.33 -6.79 -10.25
CA ALA A 186 8.64 -7.31 -9.86
C ALA A 186 9.11 -6.71 -8.54
N THR A 187 8.96 -5.40 -8.36
CA THR A 187 9.27 -4.70 -7.10
C THR A 187 8.46 -5.28 -5.93
N LEU A 188 7.13 -5.42 -6.08
CA LEU A 188 6.30 -6.06 -5.06
C LEU A 188 6.71 -7.51 -4.78
N ALA A 189 7.15 -8.26 -5.80
CA ALA A 189 7.62 -9.63 -5.62
C ALA A 189 8.90 -9.71 -4.77
N GLU A 190 9.83 -8.77 -4.96
CA GLU A 190 11.04 -8.66 -4.15
C GLU A 190 10.71 -8.30 -2.69
N VAL A 191 9.83 -7.31 -2.48
CA VAL A 191 9.38 -6.93 -1.14
C VAL A 191 8.70 -8.10 -0.43
N ARG A 192 7.87 -8.87 -1.16
CA ARG A 192 7.24 -10.08 -0.62
C ARG A 192 8.26 -11.15 -0.23
N GLN A 193 9.31 -11.34 -1.01
CA GLN A 193 10.34 -12.33 -0.70
C GLN A 193 11.02 -11.98 0.63
N LYS A 194 11.36 -10.70 0.83
CA LYS A 194 11.89 -10.18 2.10
C LYS A 194 10.89 -10.32 3.27
N GLU A 195 9.60 -10.04 3.03
CA GLU A 195 8.53 -10.25 4.02
C GLU A 195 8.51 -11.71 4.49
N MET A 196 8.61 -12.67 3.56
CA MET A 196 8.60 -14.09 3.88
C MET A 196 9.82 -14.49 4.73
N GLU A 197 11.01 -14.04 4.34
CA GLU A 197 12.25 -14.31 5.10
C GLU A 197 12.18 -13.74 6.51
N SER A 198 11.70 -12.50 6.65
CA SER A 198 11.51 -11.83 7.93
C SER A 198 10.47 -12.54 8.80
N LEU A 199 9.37 -13.00 8.21
CA LEU A 199 8.33 -13.73 8.90
C LEU A 199 8.82 -15.10 9.40
N LEU A 200 9.60 -15.82 8.59
CA LEU A 200 10.20 -17.10 8.99
C LEU A 200 11.18 -16.92 10.16
N ALA A 201 12.02 -15.89 10.11
CA ALA A 201 12.92 -15.56 11.21
C ALA A 201 12.14 -15.18 12.49
N LEU A 202 11.06 -14.42 12.36
CA LEU A 202 10.19 -14.04 13.47
C LEU A 202 9.52 -15.27 14.10
N ARG A 203 9.00 -16.20 13.29
CA ARG A 203 8.41 -17.46 13.78
C ARG A 203 9.43 -18.29 14.54
N ALA A 204 10.62 -18.49 13.98
CA ALA A 204 11.70 -19.24 14.62
C ALA A 204 12.09 -18.61 15.97
N SER A 205 12.18 -17.28 16.03
CA SER A 205 12.43 -16.55 17.27
C SER A 205 11.32 -16.78 18.30
N ASN A 206 10.06 -16.64 17.91
CA ASN A 206 8.93 -16.79 18.84
C ASN A 206 8.76 -18.23 19.33
N GLU A 207 8.97 -19.23 18.48
CA GLU A 207 8.92 -20.64 18.83
C GLU A 207 10.09 -21.02 19.77
N SER A 208 11.29 -20.48 19.54
CA SER A 208 12.45 -20.75 20.40
C SER A 208 12.26 -20.28 21.85
N LYS A 209 11.51 -19.18 22.06
CA LYS A 209 11.18 -18.68 23.42
C LYS A 209 10.43 -19.72 24.25
N LEU A 210 9.59 -20.54 23.61
CA LEU A 210 8.80 -21.58 24.28
C LEU A 210 9.62 -22.84 24.58
N LEU A 211 10.62 -23.15 23.72
CA LEU A 211 11.45 -24.35 23.86
C LEU A 211 12.57 -24.19 24.90
N GLN A 212 13.07 -22.97 25.11
CA GLN A 212 14.18 -22.69 26.04
C GLN A 212 13.72 -22.49 27.50
N ALA A 213 12.40 -22.50 27.76
CA ALA A 213 11.84 -22.25 29.07
C ALA A 213 11.87 -23.51 29.96
N GLY A 214 13.06 -23.83 30.48
CA GLY A 214 13.22 -24.76 31.61
C GLY A 214 12.65 -24.21 32.93
N ASP A 215 12.37 -22.89 32.98
CA ASP A 215 11.81 -22.19 34.13
C ASP A 215 10.66 -21.26 33.68
N CYS A 216 9.41 -21.65 33.96
CA CYS A 216 8.21 -20.95 33.50
C CYS A 216 8.06 -19.50 34.01
N GLY A 217 8.76 -19.12 35.09
CA GLY A 217 8.64 -17.79 35.72
C GLY A 217 9.44 -16.67 35.02
N ALA A 218 10.50 -17.01 34.28
CA ALA A 218 11.35 -16.04 33.59
C ALA A 218 10.87 -15.71 32.18
N LEU A 219 10.03 -16.57 31.59
CA LEU A 219 9.49 -16.37 30.26
C LEU A 219 8.55 -15.16 30.22
N ARG A 220 8.69 -14.32 29.19
CA ARG A 220 7.90 -13.11 28.98
C ARG A 220 7.15 -13.26 27.66
N VAL A 221 5.83 -13.40 27.75
CA VAL A 221 4.94 -13.58 26.60
C VAL A 221 3.86 -12.51 26.58
N CYS A 222 3.05 -12.49 25.50
CA CYS A 222 1.95 -11.57 25.31
C CYS A 222 2.40 -10.09 25.27
N VAL A 223 1.45 -9.20 24.96
CA VAL A 223 1.63 -7.75 24.99
C VAL A 223 1.87 -7.21 26.41
N CYS A 224 1.50 -7.97 27.44
CA CYS A 224 1.71 -7.59 28.83
C CYS A 224 3.09 -7.98 29.36
N HIS A 225 3.87 -8.74 28.59
CA HIS A 225 5.19 -9.24 28.98
C HIS A 225 5.18 -9.95 30.35
N ASN A 226 4.16 -10.76 30.62
CA ASN A 226 4.08 -11.55 31.85
C ASN A 226 4.34 -13.03 31.57
N ALA A 227 4.46 -13.84 32.63
CA ALA A 227 4.56 -15.29 32.53
C ALA A 227 3.31 -15.89 31.84
N PRO A 228 3.44 -17.03 31.14
CA PRO A 228 2.35 -17.67 30.40
C PRO A 228 1.34 -18.36 31.33
N LEU A 229 0.62 -17.60 32.15
CA LEU A 229 -0.36 -18.08 33.11
C LEU A 229 -1.78 -18.06 32.54
N GLY A 230 -2.49 -19.17 32.67
CA GLY A 230 -3.89 -19.30 32.23
C GLY A 230 -4.03 -19.61 30.73
N PRO A 231 -5.23 -19.40 30.15
CA PRO A 231 -5.50 -19.77 28.76
C PRO A 231 -4.73 -18.89 27.78
N MET A 232 -4.00 -19.54 26.88
CA MET A 232 -3.15 -18.91 25.87
C MET A 232 -3.69 -19.10 24.45
N LEU A 233 -3.45 -18.12 23.59
CA LEU A 233 -3.69 -18.15 22.15
C LEU A 233 -2.37 -18.01 21.41
N GLN A 234 -2.14 -18.82 20.38
CA GLN A 234 -0.99 -18.70 19.49
C GLN A 234 -1.41 -18.05 18.17
N CYS A 235 -0.67 -17.03 17.74
CA CYS A 235 -0.93 -16.37 16.47
C CYS A 235 -0.46 -17.23 15.29
N GLU A 236 -1.35 -17.48 14.34
CA GLU A 236 -1.00 -18.31 13.16
C GLU A 236 -0.03 -17.63 12.19
N LEU A 237 0.11 -16.30 12.25
CA LEU A 237 1.05 -15.58 11.39
C LEU A 237 2.46 -15.57 11.97
N CYS A 238 2.66 -15.10 13.19
CA CYS A 238 3.99 -14.94 13.79
C CYS A 238 4.41 -16.04 14.78
N SER A 239 3.55 -17.02 15.05
CA SER A 239 3.74 -18.09 16.06
C SER A 239 3.92 -17.61 17.51
N ASP A 240 3.70 -16.32 17.82
CA ASP A 240 3.81 -15.79 19.19
C ASP A 240 2.57 -16.10 20.05
N THR A 241 2.73 -16.07 21.36
CA THR A 241 1.72 -16.49 22.34
C THR A 241 1.18 -15.34 23.17
N PHE A 242 -0.13 -15.34 23.40
CA PHE A 242 -0.85 -14.26 24.05
C PHE A 242 -1.86 -14.81 25.06
N HIS A 243 -1.99 -14.16 26.22
CA HIS A 243 -3.08 -14.49 27.14
C HIS A 243 -4.42 -14.15 26.48
N ARG A 244 -5.38 -15.07 26.56
CA ARG A 244 -6.73 -14.85 26.03
C ARG A 244 -7.36 -13.59 26.63
N SER A 245 -7.23 -13.42 27.95
CA SER A 245 -7.76 -12.24 28.67
C SER A 245 -7.16 -10.91 28.22
N CYS A 246 -5.90 -10.87 27.79
CA CYS A 246 -5.25 -9.65 27.31
C CYS A 246 -5.71 -9.23 25.91
N VAL A 247 -6.31 -10.12 25.12
CA VAL A 247 -6.65 -9.88 23.71
C VAL A 247 -8.15 -10.02 23.39
N SER A 248 -8.95 -10.65 24.26
CA SER A 248 -10.38 -10.92 24.03
C SER A 248 -11.32 -9.70 24.06
N GLY A 249 -10.88 -8.51 24.50
CA GLY A 249 -11.72 -7.31 24.57
C GLY A 249 -12.06 -6.61 23.24
N SER A 250 -11.75 -7.24 22.10
CA SER A 250 -11.65 -6.54 20.81
C SER A 250 -12.58 -7.09 19.70
N ASN A 251 -13.70 -7.73 20.06
CA ASN A 251 -14.62 -8.47 19.16
C ASN A 251 -13.95 -9.64 18.40
N GLN A 252 -12.96 -10.27 19.03
CA GLN A 252 -11.99 -11.17 18.39
C GLN A 252 -11.93 -12.55 19.04
N ASP A 253 -13.02 -13.02 19.65
CA ASP A 253 -13.04 -14.41 20.10
C ASP A 253 -12.82 -15.34 18.88
N PRO A 254 -11.87 -16.29 18.97
CA PRO A 254 -11.62 -17.25 17.91
C PRO A 254 -12.92 -17.96 17.55
N ARG A 255 -13.34 -17.84 16.29
CA ARG A 255 -14.44 -18.63 15.78
C ARG A 255 -13.93 -20.02 15.41
N PRO A 256 -14.76 -21.07 15.55
CA PRO A 256 -14.42 -22.40 15.05
C PRO A 256 -13.99 -22.30 13.58
N ASN A 257 -12.87 -22.94 13.22
CA ASN A 257 -12.29 -22.97 11.87
C ASN A 257 -11.78 -21.63 11.32
N GLN A 258 -11.49 -20.63 12.16
CA GLN A 258 -10.88 -19.39 11.72
C GLN A 258 -9.50 -19.16 12.34
N ALA A 259 -8.54 -18.82 11.48
CA ALA A 259 -7.19 -18.47 11.89
C ALA A 259 -7.17 -17.26 12.83
N TRP A 260 -6.62 -17.43 14.04
CA TRP A 260 -6.47 -16.32 14.98
C TRP A 260 -5.17 -15.56 14.73
N LEU A 261 -5.27 -14.23 14.65
CA LEU A 261 -4.14 -13.32 14.46
C LEU A 261 -4.04 -12.36 15.65
N CYS A 262 -2.81 -12.15 16.15
CA CYS A 262 -2.57 -11.18 17.19
C CYS A 262 -2.81 -9.73 16.69
N PRO A 263 -2.98 -8.75 17.59
CA PRO A 263 -3.22 -7.35 17.21
C PRO A 263 -2.15 -6.76 16.28
N HIS A 264 -0.90 -7.21 16.38
CA HIS A 264 0.18 -6.76 15.47
C HIS A 264 0.10 -7.41 14.07
N CYS A 265 -0.43 -8.62 13.98
CA CYS A 265 -0.55 -9.35 12.73
C CYS A 265 -1.85 -9.01 11.99
N ARG A 266 -2.89 -8.60 12.70
CA ARG A 266 -4.21 -8.24 12.15
C ARG A 266 -4.23 -6.77 11.71
N ARG A 267 -3.85 -6.51 10.45
CA ARG A 267 -3.77 -5.15 9.89
C ARG A 267 -4.97 -4.75 9.01
N SER A 268 -5.79 -5.70 8.57
CA SER A 268 -6.86 -5.45 7.59
C SER A 268 -8.07 -6.36 7.76
N GLU A 269 -9.22 -5.93 7.23
CA GLU A 269 -10.50 -6.66 7.31
C GLU A 269 -10.55 -7.93 6.42
N LYS A 270 -9.55 -8.13 5.55
CA LYS A 270 -9.44 -9.28 4.63
C LYS A 270 -10.74 -9.59 3.87
N PRO A 271 -11.20 -8.67 3.00
CA PRO A 271 -12.42 -8.87 2.23
C PRO A 271 -12.32 -10.06 1.27
N PRO A 272 -13.45 -10.76 1.00
CA PRO A 272 -13.51 -11.78 -0.05
C PRO A 272 -13.31 -11.18 -1.45
N LEU A 273 -12.86 -12.00 -2.41
CA LEU A 273 -12.46 -11.53 -3.74
C LEU A 273 -13.62 -10.88 -4.52
N ASP A 274 -14.84 -11.36 -4.36
CA ASP A 274 -16.05 -10.79 -4.98
C ASP A 274 -16.24 -9.31 -4.65
N ARG A 275 -15.87 -8.87 -3.43
CA ARG A 275 -15.88 -7.46 -3.04
C ARG A 275 -14.70 -6.66 -3.59
N VAL A 276 -13.59 -7.33 -3.87
CA VAL A 276 -12.34 -6.71 -4.30
C VAL A 276 -12.29 -6.51 -5.82
N LEU A 277 -12.82 -7.45 -6.60
CA LEU A 277 -12.80 -7.41 -8.06
C LEU A 277 -13.45 -6.13 -8.67
N PRO A 278 -14.55 -5.59 -8.14
CA PRO A 278 -15.10 -4.32 -8.60
C PRO A 278 -14.14 -3.13 -8.47
N LEU A 279 -13.29 -3.12 -7.43
CA LEU A 279 -12.26 -2.08 -7.26
C LEU A 279 -11.22 -2.17 -8.38
N LEU A 280 -10.80 -3.39 -8.74
CA LEU A 280 -9.85 -3.60 -9.83
C LEU A 280 -10.46 -3.17 -11.18
N ALA A 281 -11.72 -3.58 -11.45
CA ALA A 281 -12.43 -3.20 -12.66
C ALA A 281 -12.62 -1.68 -12.76
N SER A 282 -12.98 -1.01 -11.66
CA SER A 282 -13.09 0.45 -11.63
C SER A 282 -11.75 1.13 -11.92
N LEU A 283 -10.65 0.65 -11.32
CA LEU A 283 -9.33 1.20 -11.57
C LEU A 283 -8.88 1.03 -13.03
N GLN A 284 -9.21 -0.10 -13.66
CA GLN A 284 -8.92 -0.34 -15.08
C GLN A 284 -9.65 0.65 -16.00
N ARG A 285 -10.85 1.09 -15.63
CA ARG A 285 -11.60 2.13 -16.37
C ARG A 285 -11.03 3.52 -16.15
N ILE A 286 -10.58 3.85 -14.93
CA ILE A 286 -9.96 5.14 -14.61
C ILE A 286 -8.67 5.35 -15.40
N ARG A 287 -7.95 4.28 -15.77
CA ARG A 287 -6.72 4.39 -16.60
C ARG A 287 -5.68 5.34 -16.00
N VAL A 288 -5.51 5.31 -14.68
CA VAL A 288 -4.41 5.98 -13.96
C VAL A 288 -3.68 4.95 -13.11
N ARG A 289 -2.35 5.01 -13.09
CA ARG A 289 -1.50 4.15 -12.28
C ARG A 289 -1.17 4.85 -10.96
N LEU A 290 -1.19 4.08 -9.89
CA LEU A 290 -0.87 4.54 -8.54
C LEU A 290 -0.36 3.37 -7.70
N PRO A 291 0.47 3.62 -6.68
CA PRO A 291 1.07 2.57 -5.85
C PRO A 291 0.05 1.60 -5.25
N GLU A 292 -1.08 2.10 -4.71
CA GLU A 292 -2.12 1.24 -4.13
C GLU A 292 -2.81 0.37 -5.17
N GLY A 293 -2.92 0.86 -6.40
CA GLY A 293 -3.47 0.11 -7.53
C GLY A 293 -2.60 -1.07 -7.94
N ASP A 294 -1.28 -0.87 -7.95
CA ASP A 294 -0.32 -1.94 -8.26
C ASP A 294 -0.21 -2.94 -7.11
N ALA A 295 -0.23 -2.48 -5.86
CA ALA A 295 -0.31 -3.32 -4.69
C ALA A 295 -1.59 -4.19 -4.69
N LEU A 296 -2.74 -3.60 -5.07
CA LEU A 296 -4.01 -4.32 -5.20
C LEU A 296 -3.93 -5.42 -6.26
N ARG A 297 -3.41 -5.10 -7.46
CA ARG A 297 -3.22 -6.07 -8.55
C ARG A 297 -2.33 -7.23 -8.08
N PHE A 298 -1.20 -6.92 -7.44
CA PHE A 298 -0.30 -7.92 -6.89
C PHE A 298 -0.98 -8.83 -5.86
N LEU A 299 -1.77 -8.25 -4.95
CA LEU A 299 -2.53 -8.99 -3.95
C LEU A 299 -3.54 -9.95 -4.60
N ILE A 300 -4.30 -9.48 -5.60
CA ILE A 300 -5.30 -10.29 -6.30
C ILE A 300 -4.62 -11.43 -7.05
N GLU A 301 -3.58 -11.14 -7.85
CA GLU A 301 -2.86 -12.18 -8.59
C GLU A 301 -2.29 -13.25 -7.66
N ARG A 302 -1.70 -12.84 -6.53
CA ARG A 302 -1.20 -13.76 -5.51
C ARG A 302 -2.30 -14.64 -4.95
N THR A 303 -3.46 -14.05 -4.66
CA THR A 303 -4.61 -14.75 -4.10
C THR A 303 -5.17 -15.77 -5.09
N VAL A 304 -5.35 -15.39 -6.36
CA VAL A 304 -5.81 -16.28 -7.43
C VAL A 304 -4.82 -17.43 -7.66
N ARG A 305 -3.51 -17.13 -7.74
CA ARG A 305 -2.48 -18.17 -7.87
C ARG A 305 -2.49 -19.14 -6.70
N TRP A 306 -2.74 -18.67 -5.47
CA TRP A 306 -2.88 -19.54 -4.30
C TRP A 306 -4.13 -20.41 -4.39
N GLN A 307 -5.30 -19.85 -4.75
CA GLN A 307 -6.53 -20.60 -4.91
C GLN A 307 -6.37 -21.74 -5.93
N HIS A 308 -5.73 -21.47 -7.06
CA HIS A 308 -5.45 -22.49 -8.08
C HIS A 308 -4.59 -23.64 -7.53
N ARG A 309 -3.49 -23.33 -6.81
CA ARG A 309 -2.65 -24.36 -6.19
C ARG A 309 -3.40 -25.19 -5.15
N MET A 310 -4.28 -24.57 -4.36
CA MET A 310 -5.10 -25.28 -3.38
C MET A 310 -6.11 -26.21 -4.03
N GLN A 311 -6.75 -25.78 -5.12
CA GLN A 311 -7.68 -26.62 -5.89
C GLN A 311 -6.96 -27.81 -6.51
N GLN A 312 -5.76 -27.62 -7.07
CA GLN A 312 -4.92 -28.70 -7.60
C GLN A 312 -4.55 -29.70 -6.51
N ALA A 313 -4.03 -29.24 -5.36
CA ALA A 313 -3.67 -30.11 -4.24
C ALA A 313 -4.88 -30.87 -3.65
N SER A 314 -6.07 -30.28 -3.73
CA SER A 314 -7.32 -30.95 -3.35
C SER A 314 -7.72 -32.04 -4.33
N ALA A 315 -7.57 -31.80 -5.63
CA ALA A 315 -7.88 -32.77 -6.68
C ALA A 315 -6.91 -33.95 -6.68
N GLU A 316 -5.65 -33.71 -6.30
CA GLU A 316 -4.59 -34.74 -6.20
C GLU A 316 -4.62 -35.53 -4.87
N GLY A 317 -5.56 -35.24 -3.96
CA GLY A 317 -5.70 -35.95 -2.67
C GLY A 317 -4.61 -35.63 -1.63
N VAL A 318 -3.73 -34.66 -1.91
CA VAL A 318 -2.54 -34.32 -1.08
C VAL A 318 -2.93 -33.55 0.20
N LEU A 319 -4.10 -32.92 0.23
CA LEU A 319 -4.59 -32.17 1.41
C LEU A 319 -4.80 -33.06 2.65
N GLY A 320 -5.02 -34.37 2.48
CA GLY A 320 -5.14 -35.31 3.60
C GLY A 320 -3.84 -35.51 4.39
N VAL A 321 -2.67 -35.29 3.77
CA VAL A 321 -1.36 -35.55 4.39
C VAL A 321 -0.75 -34.28 5.01
N ALA A 322 -0.99 -33.11 4.41
CA ALA A 322 -0.41 -31.84 4.87
C ALA A 322 -1.05 -31.29 6.16
N LEU A 323 -2.32 -31.59 6.43
CA LEU A 323 -2.98 -31.18 7.69
C LEU A 323 -2.57 -32.09 8.86
N MET A 324 -2.22 -33.36 8.60
CA MET A 324 -1.77 -34.29 9.65
C MET A 324 -0.34 -34.00 10.13
N THR A 325 0.53 -33.45 9.28
CA THR A 325 1.94 -33.18 9.63
C THR A 325 2.13 -31.96 10.52
N SER A 326 1.21 -31.00 10.54
CA SER A 326 1.23 -29.92 11.54
C SER A 326 0.73 -30.35 12.91
N HIS A 327 -0.13 -31.38 12.98
CA HIS A 327 -0.77 -31.84 14.22
C HIS A 327 0.03 -32.90 15.01
N GLN A 328 1.10 -33.48 14.45
CA GLN A 328 1.87 -34.53 15.14
C GLN A 328 3.15 -34.07 15.85
N ARG A 329 3.43 -32.76 15.98
CA ARG A 329 4.68 -32.31 16.62
C ARG A 329 4.68 -32.40 18.16
N TRP A 330 3.54 -32.68 18.79
CA TRP A 330 3.45 -33.02 20.23
C TRP A 330 2.43 -34.12 20.50
N GLY A 331 2.79 -35.34 20.13
CA GLY A 331 2.19 -36.56 20.67
C GLY A 331 3.29 -37.44 21.23
N SER A 332 3.52 -37.39 22.54
CA SER A 332 4.41 -38.32 23.24
C SER A 332 3.88 -39.75 23.09
N SER A 333 4.76 -40.66 22.70
CA SER A 333 4.53 -42.08 22.45
C SER A 333 4.03 -42.83 23.69
N SER A 334 3.05 -43.73 23.54
CA SER A 334 3.14 -45.18 23.89
C SER A 334 1.79 -45.92 23.75
N PRO A 335 1.79 -47.26 23.58
CA PRO A 335 0.85 -47.96 22.70
C PRO A 335 -0.24 -48.75 23.44
N THR A 336 -1.43 -48.92 22.84
CA THR A 336 -2.24 -50.14 23.06
C THR A 336 -3.37 -50.33 22.03
N SER A 337 -3.38 -51.53 21.43
CA SER A 337 -4.53 -52.37 20.99
C SER A 337 -5.70 -51.78 20.16
N ALA A 338 -5.84 -52.32 18.94
CA ALA A 338 -7.09 -52.51 18.18
C ALA A 338 -8.11 -53.37 18.98
N PRO A 339 -9.44 -53.46 18.66
CA PRO A 339 -10.00 -53.43 17.28
C PRO A 339 -11.42 -52.84 17.07
N SER A 340 -11.83 -52.88 15.80
CA SER A 340 -13.19 -53.14 15.26
C SER A 340 -13.96 -51.99 14.59
N GLN A 341 -14.45 -52.32 13.39
CA GLN A 341 -15.31 -51.54 12.50
C GLN A 341 -16.64 -51.13 13.15
N GLU A 342 -17.11 -49.92 12.85
CA GLU A 342 -18.50 -49.67 12.46
C GLU A 342 -18.68 -48.29 11.82
N SER A 343 -19.80 -48.16 11.11
CA SER A 343 -20.03 -47.24 10.03
C SER A 343 -20.74 -45.94 10.46
N TYR A 344 -20.60 -44.91 9.63
CA TYR A 344 -21.43 -43.70 9.52
C TYR A 344 -21.29 -42.51 10.49
N SER A 345 -21.15 -41.35 9.84
CA SER A 345 -21.35 -39.97 10.30
C SER A 345 -20.38 -39.44 11.37
N ALA A 346 -19.46 -38.59 10.95
CA ALA A 346 -18.71 -37.74 11.87
C ALA A 346 -18.61 -36.32 11.29
N SER A 347 -19.49 -35.46 11.77
CA SER A 347 -19.34 -34.01 11.76
C SER A 347 -17.96 -33.61 12.30
N PHE A 348 -17.16 -32.94 11.48
CA PHE A 348 -15.82 -32.47 11.82
C PHE A 348 -15.91 -31.30 12.82
N TYR A 349 -15.78 -31.61 14.11
CA TYR A 349 -15.47 -30.64 15.15
C TYR A 349 -13.95 -30.44 15.20
N THR A 350 -13.48 -29.25 14.86
CA THR A 350 -12.09 -28.84 15.11
C THR A 350 -12.05 -28.20 16.48
N ASP A 351 -11.58 -28.94 17.47
CA ASP A 351 -11.38 -28.44 18.83
C ASP A 351 -10.21 -27.45 18.82
N HIS A 352 -10.41 -26.26 19.37
CA HIS A 352 -9.31 -25.29 19.52
C HIS A 352 -8.40 -25.82 20.62
N GLN A 353 -7.23 -26.34 20.24
CA GLN A 353 -6.22 -26.77 21.20
C GLN A 353 -5.69 -25.53 21.94
N CYS A 354 -6.32 -25.21 23.08
CA CYS A 354 -5.67 -24.48 24.16
C CYS A 354 -4.36 -25.21 24.45
N ILE A 355 -3.21 -24.55 24.28
CA ILE A 355 -1.92 -25.13 24.67
C ILE A 355 -1.96 -25.29 26.20
N PRO A 356 -2.03 -26.51 26.74
CA PRO A 356 -1.96 -26.70 28.17
C PRO A 356 -0.48 -26.63 28.54
N LEU A 357 -0.05 -25.55 29.18
CA LEU A 357 1.29 -25.47 29.77
C LEU A 357 1.35 -26.08 31.18
N GLN A 358 0.43 -27.01 31.50
CA GLN A 358 0.48 -27.75 32.76
C GLN A 358 1.40 -28.96 32.64
N GLY A 359 2.69 -28.74 32.92
CA GLY A 359 3.50 -29.75 33.60
C GLY A 359 3.23 -29.67 35.11
N PRO A 360 3.13 -30.80 35.85
CA PRO A 360 2.83 -30.75 37.27
C PRO A 360 3.99 -30.11 38.01
N CYS A 361 3.78 -28.92 38.57
CA CYS A 361 4.60 -28.46 39.70
C CYS A 361 4.23 -29.36 40.89
N GLN A 362 4.87 -30.54 40.99
CA GLN A 362 4.93 -31.25 42.25
C GLN A 362 5.74 -30.36 43.20
N ALA A 363 5.03 -29.69 44.09
CA ALA A 363 5.61 -29.15 45.30
C ALA A 363 6.05 -30.35 46.16
N SER A 364 7.34 -30.65 46.12
CA SER A 364 7.98 -31.53 47.11
C SER A 364 7.99 -30.79 48.44
N ASN A 365 7.06 -31.15 49.32
CA ASN A 365 7.22 -30.91 50.75
C ASN A 365 7.91 -32.13 51.36
N ILE A 366 8.83 -31.84 52.28
CA ILE A 366 9.72 -32.69 53.09
C ILE A 366 11.10 -32.91 52.47
#